data_AF-A0A0B1TRI7-F1
#
_entry.id   AF-A0A0B1TRI7-F1
#
_cell.length_a   1.000
_cell.length_b   1.000
_cell.length_c   1.000
_cell.angle_alpha   90.00
_cell.angle_beta   90.00
_cell.angle_gamma   90.00
#
_symmetry.space_group_name_H-M   'P 1'
#
loop_
_entity.id
_entity.type
_entity.pdbx_description
1 polymer ?
#
loop_
_entity_poly.entity_id
_entity_poly.type
_entity_poly.pdbx_seq_one_letter_code
_entity_poly.pdbx_strand_id
1 'polypeptide(L)'
;MGGWKLETGRFALLVAFPVVAFWIFNQPAIFKVFMKSYKVPDSREGDAAIAKWKEQLLAQKRKEEYEHFLREQMAFEEARRRRDQQVA
;
A
#
# COMPACT_ATOMS: atom_id res chain seq x y z
N MET A 1 -2.41 -4.98 54.19
CA MET A 1 -2.67 -5.67 52.91
C MET A 1 -4.06 -5.31 52.35
N GLY A 2 -4.32 -4.03 52.04
CA GLY A 2 -5.66 -3.53 51.67
C GLY A 2 -5.80 -2.96 50.24
N GLY A 3 -4.68 -2.73 49.53
CA GLY A 3 -4.69 -2.10 48.20
C GLY A 3 -5.14 -3.00 47.05
N TRP A 4 -5.20 -4.32 47.26
CA TRP A 4 -5.49 -5.29 46.19
C TRP A 4 -6.88 -5.10 45.56
N LYS A 5 -7.87 -4.62 46.33
CA LYS A 5 -9.22 -4.35 45.80
C LYS A 5 -9.23 -3.19 44.80
N LEU A 6 -8.42 -2.16 45.05
CA LEU A 6 -8.30 -0.99 44.18
C LEU A 6 -7.58 -1.36 42.88
N GLU A 7 -6.50 -2.14 43.00
CA GLU A 7 -5.77 -2.66 41.84
C GLU A 7 -6.66 -3.56 40.98
N THR A 8 -7.41 -4.50 41.58
CA THR A 8 -8.35 -5.36 40.83
C THR A 8 -9.42 -4.55 40.11
N GLY A 9 -9.97 -3.50 40.75
CA GLY A 9 -10.94 -2.60 40.10
C GLY A 9 -10.34 -1.85 38.91
N ARG A 10 -9.09 -1.37 39.05
CA ARG A 10 -8.36 -0.71 37.96
C ARG A 10 -8.11 -1.66 36.79
N PHE A 11 -7.67 -2.89 37.06
CA PHE A 11 -7.48 -3.90 36.01
C PHE A 11 -8.79 -4.30 35.35
N ALA A 12 -9.87 -4.46 36.12
CA ALA A 12 -11.19 -4.75 35.57
C ALA A 12 -11.65 -3.64 34.61
N LEU A 13 -11.46 -2.36 34.96
CA LEU A 13 -11.76 -1.25 34.06
C LEU A 13 -10.88 -1.27 32.80
N LEU A 14 -9.58 -1.48 32.95
CA LEU A 14 -8.66 -1.52 31.80
C LEU A 14 -8.96 -2.66 30.82
N VAL A 15 -9.48 -3.78 31.31
CA VAL A 15 -9.87 -4.93 30.48
C VAL A 15 -11.29 -4.77 29.93
N ALA A 16 -12.25 -4.36 30.75
CA ALA A 16 -13.64 -4.26 30.33
C ALA A 16 -13.91 -3.08 29.40
N PHE A 17 -13.23 -1.94 29.62
CA PHE A 17 -13.42 -0.72 28.81
C PHE A 17 -13.24 -0.95 27.31
N PRO A 18 -12.11 -1.50 26.81
CA PRO A 18 -11.93 -1.70 25.37
C PRO A 18 -12.93 -2.69 24.78
N VAL A 19 -13.30 -3.74 25.52
CA VAL A 19 -14.27 -4.76 25.05
C VAL A 19 -15.67 -4.15 24.94
N VAL A 20 -16.11 -3.42 25.96
CA VAL A 20 -17.43 -2.76 25.97
C VAL A 20 -17.48 -1.64 24.94
N ALA A 21 -16.43 -0.83 24.84
CA ALA A 21 -16.33 0.21 23.82
C ALA A 21 -16.40 -0.40 22.41
N PHE A 22 -15.62 -1.43 22.14
CA PHE A 22 -15.67 -2.13 20.85
C PHE A 22 -17.07 -2.68 20.58
N TRP A 23 -17.70 -3.35 21.55
CA TRP A 23 -19.02 -3.94 21.37
C TRP A 23 -20.11 -2.90 21.06
N ILE A 24 -20.06 -1.73 21.72
CA ILE A 24 -20.99 -0.62 21.47
C ILE A 24 -20.74 -0.02 20.09
N PHE A 25 -19.50 0.36 19.77
CA PHE A 25 -19.20 1.07 18.53
C PHE A 25 -19.17 0.18 17.29
N ASN A 26 -19.08 -1.14 17.44
CA ASN A 26 -19.21 -2.10 16.35
C ASN A 26 -20.68 -2.35 15.95
N GLN A 27 -21.65 -1.70 16.58
CA GLN A 27 -23.06 -1.81 16.19
C GLN A 27 -23.33 -1.02 14.90
N PRO A 28 -23.92 -1.65 13.86
CA PRO A 28 -24.26 -0.96 12.61
C PRO A 28 -25.18 0.24 12.79
N ALA A 29 -26.03 0.24 13.82
CA ALA A 29 -26.94 1.35 14.12
C ALA A 29 -26.19 2.64 14.50
N ILE A 30 -25.18 2.53 15.37
CA ILE A 30 -24.38 3.67 15.82
C ILE A 30 -23.49 4.16 14.68
N PHE A 31 -22.86 3.22 13.96
CA PHE A 31 -22.06 3.53 12.77
C PHE A 31 -22.87 4.30 11.72
N LYS A 32 -24.09 3.85 11.41
CA LYS A 32 -24.98 4.53 10.44
C LYS A 32 -25.37 5.93 10.88
N VAL A 33 -25.61 6.16 12.18
CA VAL A 33 -25.91 7.50 12.70
C VAL A 33 -24.70 8.42 12.57
N PHE A 34 -23.52 7.94 12.95
CA PHE A 34 -22.28 8.71 12.86
C PHE A 34 -21.88 9.03 11.42
N MET A 35 -22.06 8.08 10.51
CA MET A 35 -21.75 8.23 9.08
C MET A 35 -22.86 8.92 8.28
N LYS A 36 -24.03 9.21 8.87
CA LYS A 36 -25.20 9.75 8.15
C LYS A 36 -24.90 11.07 7.43
N SER A 37 -24.07 11.91 8.04
CA SER A 37 -23.65 13.21 7.50
C SER A 37 -22.26 13.16 6.87
N TYR A 38 -21.58 12.01 6.90
CA TYR A 38 -20.27 11.86 6.31
C TYR A 38 -20.41 11.86 4.78
N LYS A 39 -19.98 12.96 4.16
CA LYS A 39 -19.82 13.03 2.71
C LYS A 39 -18.46 12.46 2.36
N VAL A 40 -18.45 11.37 1.58
CA VAL A 40 -17.22 10.90 0.94
C VAL A 40 -16.72 12.05 0.06
N PRO A 41 -15.47 12.52 0.25
CA PRO A 41 -14.90 13.56 -0.61
C PRO A 41 -14.94 13.13 -2.07
N ASP A 42 -15.23 14.05 -2.99
CA ASP A 42 -15.18 13.74 -4.42
C ASP A 42 -13.72 13.45 -4.81
N SER A 43 -13.40 12.17 -5.04
CA SER A 43 -12.06 11.70 -5.35
C SER A 43 -11.75 11.75 -6.85
N ARG A 44 -12.68 12.17 -7.70
CA ARG A 44 -12.54 12.11 -9.16
C ARG A 44 -11.29 12.78 -9.70
N GLU A 45 -10.91 13.93 -9.14
CA GLU A 45 -9.68 14.62 -9.52
C GLU A 45 -8.42 13.83 -9.10
N GLY A 46 -8.43 13.25 -7.89
CA GLY A 46 -7.35 12.40 -7.40
C GLY A 46 -7.21 11.11 -8.22
N ASP A 47 -8.34 10.48 -8.55
CA ASP A 47 -8.39 9.27 -9.38
C ASP A 47 -7.83 9.53 -10.79
N ALA A 48 -8.18 10.68 -11.38
CA ALA A 48 -7.64 11.12 -12.66
C ALA A 48 -6.13 11.42 -12.59
N ALA A 49 -5.65 12.02 -11.50
CA ALA A 49 -4.23 12.29 -11.29
C ALA A 49 -3.43 10.98 -11.15
N ILE A 50 -3.95 10.01 -10.38
CA ILE A 50 -3.33 8.69 -10.21
C ILE A 50 -3.29 7.93 -11.54
N ALA A 51 -4.36 7.99 -12.34
CA ALA A 51 -4.40 7.37 -13.65
C ALA A 51 -3.31 7.93 -14.59
N LYS A 52 -3.19 9.26 -14.69
CA LYS A 52 -2.14 9.91 -15.50
C LYS A 52 -0.74 9.56 -15.02
N TRP A 53 -0.52 9.54 -13.71
CA TRP A 53 0.77 9.16 -13.13
C TRP A 53 1.13 7.70 -13.46
N LYS A 54 0.16 6.79 -13.38
CA LYS A 54 0.34 5.39 -13.77
C LYS A 54 0.71 5.23 -15.24
N GLU A 55 0.06 5.99 -16.13
CA GLU A 55 0.40 6.00 -17.56
C GLU A 55 1.84 6.48 -17.81
N GLN A 56 2.27 7.53 -17.11
CA GLN A 56 3.64 8.06 -17.20
C GLN A 56 4.67 7.03 -16.74
N LEU A 57 4.43 6.34 -15.62
CA LEU A 57 5.29 5.27 -15.12
C LEU A 57 5.41 4.12 -16.12
N LEU A 58 4.29 3.68 -16.71
CA LEU A 58 4.29 2.61 -17.72
C LEU A 58 5.01 3.04 -19.01
N ALA A 59 4.93 4.31 -19.38
CA ALA A 59 5.67 4.83 -20.53
C ALA A 59 7.19 4.85 -20.28
N GLN A 60 7.62 5.23 -19.08
CA GLN A 60 9.04 5.20 -18.71
C GLN A 60 9.57 3.76 -18.66
N LYS A 61 8.86 2.85 -17.98
CA LYS A 61 9.24 1.43 -17.91
C LYS A 61 9.42 0.80 -19.29
N ARG A 62 8.49 1.06 -20.23
CA ARG A 62 8.62 0.55 -21.60
C ARG A 62 9.87 1.05 -22.32
N LYS A 63 10.28 2.30 -22.06
CA LYS A 63 11.53 2.84 -22.63
C LYS A 63 12.76 2.18 -22.01
N GLU A 64 12.78 2.04 -20.69
CA GLU A 64 13.87 1.38 -19.97
C GLU A 64 14.04 -0.07 -20.42
N GLU A 65 12.93 -0.81 -20.56
CA GLU A 65 12.92 -2.18 -21.06
C GLU A 65 13.46 -2.27 -22.50
N TYR A 66 13.08 -1.34 -23.37
CA TYR A 66 13.58 -1.27 -24.73
C TYR A 66 15.08 -0.96 -24.80
N GLU A 67 15.55 0.03 -24.04
CA GLU A 67 16.98 0.36 -23.96
C GLU A 67 17.81 -0.76 -23.35
N HIS A 68 17.27 -1.48 -22.38
CA HIS A 68 17.90 -2.65 -21.80
C HIS A 68 18.07 -3.75 -22.85
N PHE A 69 16.99 -4.07 -23.57
CA PHE A 69 17.01 -5.07 -24.64
C PHE A 69 18.01 -4.73 -25.76
N LEU A 70 18.09 -3.47 -26.18
CA LEU A 70 19.08 -3.05 -27.18
C LEU A 70 20.51 -3.21 -26.68
N ARG A 71 20.78 -2.87 -25.42
CA ARG A 71 22.11 -3.06 -24.81
C ARG A 71 22.50 -4.53 -24.78
N GLU A 72 21.57 -5.43 -24.48
CA GLU A 72 21.80 -6.87 -24.51
C GLU A 72 22.11 -7.38 -25.93
N GLN A 73 21.37 -6.91 -26.94
CA GLN A 73 21.64 -7.30 -28.33
C GLN A 73 23.02 -6.85 -28.81
N MET A 74 23.42 -5.61 -28.52
CA MET A 74 24.74 -5.10 -28.89
C MET A 74 25.85 -5.89 -28.18
N ALA A 75 25.71 -6.16 -26.88
CA ALA A 75 26.67 -6.97 -26.14
C ALA A 75 26.79 -8.39 -26.70
N PHE A 76 25.68 -9.00 -27.12
CA PHE A 76 25.68 -10.32 -27.76
C PHE A 76 26.36 -10.31 -29.13
N GLU A 77 26.09 -9.30 -29.96
CA GLU A 77 26.71 -9.15 -31.26
C GLU A 77 28.23 -8.90 -31.14
N GLU A 78 28.65 -8.02 -30.23
CA GLU A 78 30.07 -7.79 -29.94
C GLU A 78 30.76 -9.07 -29.44
N ALA A 79 30.13 -9.82 -28.54
CA ALA A 79 30.66 -11.09 -28.07
C ALA A 79 30.78 -12.12 -29.20
N ARG A 80 29.82 -12.15 -30.14
CA ARG A 80 29.89 -13.00 -31.34
C ARG A 80 31.06 -12.59 -32.24
N ARG A 81 31.20 -11.31 -32.56
CA ARG A 81 32.31 -10.79 -33.38
C ARG A 81 33.68 -11.11 -32.75
N ARG A 82 33.81 -10.99 -31.43
CA ARG A 82 35.06 -11.37 -30.72
C ARG A 82 35.36 -12.87 -30.81
N ARG A 83 34.34 -13.74 -30.75
CA ARG A 83 34.53 -15.19 -30.96
C ARG A 83 34.95 -15.51 -32.39
N ASP A 84 34.29 -14.92 -33.39
CA ASP A 84 34.62 -15.15 -34.79
C ASP A 84 36.05 -14.69 -35.12
N GLN A 85 36.54 -13.61 -34.48
CA GLN A 85 37.93 -13.13 -34.60
C GLN A 85 38.97 -13.98 -33.85
N GLN A 86 38.58 -14.76 -32.84
CA GLN A 86 39.50 -15.64 -32.10
C GLN A 86 39.64 -17.03 -32.73
N VAL A 87 38.72 -17.40 -33.64
CA VAL A 87 38.68 -18.70 -34.32
C VAL A 87 39.33 -18.63 -35.71
N ALA A 88 39.61 -17.43 -36.24
CA ALA A 88 40.36 -17.18 -37.47
C ALA A 88 41.86 -16.96 -37.18
#